data_AF-A0A849DUR7-F1
#
_entry.id   AF-A0A849DUR7-F1
#
_cell.length_a   1.000
_cell.length_b   1.000
_cell.length_c   1.000
_cell.angle_alpha   90.00
_cell.angle_beta   90.00
_cell.angle_gamma   90.00
#
_symmetry.space_group_name_H-M   'P 1'
#
loop_
_entity.id
_entity.type
_entity.pdbx_description
1 polymer ?
#
loop_
_entity_poly.entity_id
_entity_poly.type
_entity_poly.pdbx_seq_one_letter_code
_entity_poly.pdbx_strand_id
1 'polypeptide(L)'
;MDFNFSADDLLEFPRDLGEEGWFQFLSEQKEAFLRVEEKFGLVLNARVRLRLRGYDRDLEGKLVLDSLLLPHPQAETIRLRLGRATFENTDIEYCERLED
;
A
#
# COMPACT_ATOMS: atom_id res chain seq x y z
N MET A 1 -17.30 -31.77 52.44
CA MET A 1 -17.11 -30.40 51.92
C MET A 1 -16.96 -30.56 50.42
N ASP A 2 -18.07 -30.38 49.71
CA ASP A 2 -18.13 -30.55 48.26
C ASP A 2 -17.80 -29.21 47.61
N PHE A 3 -16.71 -29.18 46.82
CA PHE A 3 -16.33 -28.02 46.02
C PHE A 3 -17.24 -27.96 44.80
N ASN A 4 -18.25 -27.10 44.85
CA ASN A 4 -19.08 -26.76 43.70
C ASN A 4 -18.33 -25.71 42.86
N PHE A 5 -17.53 -26.15 41.88
CA PHE A 5 -17.08 -25.29 40.80
C PHE A 5 -18.15 -25.30 39.71
N SER A 6 -19.02 -24.29 39.74
CA SER A 6 -19.88 -23.96 38.59
C SER A 6 -18.94 -23.54 37.45
N ALA A 7 -18.61 -24.48 36.56
CA ALA A 7 -17.69 -24.29 35.44
C ALA A 7 -18.34 -23.53 34.26
N ASP A 8 -19.17 -22.53 34.56
CA ASP A 8 -19.95 -21.79 33.55
C ASP A 8 -19.69 -20.27 33.55
N ASP A 9 -18.89 -19.74 34.48
CA ASP A 9 -18.59 -18.31 34.48
C ASP A 9 -17.16 -18.03 33.98
N LEU A 10 -17.12 -17.43 32.78
CA LEU A 10 -16.05 -16.61 32.21
C LEU A 10 -14.90 -17.32 31.46
N LEU A 11 -15.26 -18.11 30.45
CA LEU A 11 -14.51 -18.10 29.19
C LEU A 11 -15.15 -17.08 28.24
N GLU A 12 -15.13 -15.80 28.63
CA GLU A 12 -15.28 -14.73 27.65
C GLU A 12 -13.98 -14.71 26.84
N PHE A 13 -14.05 -15.16 25.59
CA PHE A 13 -12.97 -14.92 24.65
C PHE A 13 -12.68 -13.41 24.66
N PRO A 14 -11.41 -12.97 24.81
CA PRO A 14 -11.08 -11.56 24.72
C PRO A 14 -11.67 -11.03 23.43
N ARG A 15 -12.47 -9.96 23.51
CA ARG A 15 -12.97 -9.25 22.31
C ARG A 15 -11.79 -9.08 21.36
N ASP A 16 -12.00 -9.37 20.08
CA ASP A 16 -11.02 -9.43 19.00
C ASP A 16 -10.14 -8.15 18.91
N LEU A 17 -9.16 -8.03 19.81
CA LEU A 17 -8.10 -7.02 19.76
C LEU A 17 -7.28 -7.13 18.47
N GLY A 18 -7.34 -8.30 17.81
CA GLY A 18 -6.77 -8.54 16.50
C GLY A 18 -7.48 -7.80 15.38
N GLU A 19 -8.81 -7.66 15.43
CA GLU A 19 -9.56 -6.94 14.39
C GLU A 19 -9.30 -5.43 14.47
N GLU A 20 -9.35 -4.84 15.66
CA GLU A 20 -9.11 -3.39 15.83
C GLU A 20 -7.68 -3.00 15.43
N GLY A 21 -6.66 -3.77 15.83
CA GLY A 21 -5.29 -3.54 15.42
C GLY A 21 -5.06 -3.72 13.91
N TRP A 22 -5.73 -4.69 13.30
CA TRP A 22 -5.67 -4.92 11.85
C TRP A 22 -6.32 -3.78 11.05
N PHE A 23 -7.47 -3.27 11.49
CA PHE A 23 -8.13 -2.11 10.87
C PHE A 23 -7.29 -0.84 11.00
N GLN A 24 -6.67 -0.60 12.15
CA GLN A 24 -5.76 0.53 12.36
C GLN A 24 -4.56 0.43 11.42
N PHE A 25 -3.90 -0.73 11.34
CA PHE A 25 -2.78 -0.96 10.42
C PHE A 25 -3.15 -0.71 8.95
N LEU A 26 -4.32 -1.19 8.50
CA LEU A 26 -4.81 -0.94 7.13
C LEU A 26 -5.09 0.53 6.88
N SER A 27 -5.65 1.24 7.86
CA SER A 27 -5.92 2.67 7.76
C SER A 27 -4.63 3.47 7.65
N GLU A 28 -3.65 3.18 8.50
CA GLU A 28 -2.33 3.82 8.49
C GLU A 28 -1.60 3.56 7.18
N GLN A 29 -1.65 2.31 6.68
CA GLN A 29 -1.08 1.96 5.39
C GLN A 29 -1.74 2.79 4.27
N LYS A 30 -3.07 2.85 4.23
CA LYS A 30 -3.80 3.63 3.23
C LYS A 30 -3.44 5.11 3.27
N GLU A 31 -3.38 5.71 4.45
CA GLU A 31 -2.93 7.09 4.60
C GLU A 31 -1.50 7.31 4.11
N ALA A 32 -0.60 6.39 4.41
CA ALA A 32 0.78 6.50 3.96
C ALA A 32 0.90 6.43 2.44
N PHE A 33 0.14 5.54 1.79
CA PHE A 33 0.07 5.50 0.32
C PHE A 33 -0.48 6.81 -0.25
N LEU A 34 -1.57 7.35 0.31
CA LEU A 34 -2.12 8.63 -0.14
C LEU A 34 -1.09 9.77 -0.04
N ARG A 35 -0.32 9.84 1.04
CA ARG A 35 0.75 10.84 1.19
C ARG A 35 1.84 10.70 0.13
N VAL A 36 2.19 9.46 -0.25
CA VAL A 36 3.15 9.22 -1.33
C VAL A 36 2.56 9.65 -2.68
N GLU A 37 1.31 9.29 -2.95
CA GLU A 37 0.60 9.70 -4.17
C GLU A 37 0.54 11.23 -4.31
N GLU A 38 0.17 11.94 -3.25
CA GLU A 38 0.12 13.41 -3.21
C GLU A 38 1.50 14.04 -3.39
N LYS A 39 2.52 13.50 -2.72
CA LYS A 39 3.88 14.05 -2.77
C LYS A 39 4.50 13.92 -4.16
N PHE A 40 4.29 12.79 -4.83
CA PHE A 40 4.93 12.50 -6.11
C PHE A 40 4.00 12.72 -7.31
N GLY A 41 2.71 13.03 -7.08
CA GLY A 41 1.72 13.23 -8.13
C GLY A 41 1.41 11.96 -8.92
N LEU A 42 1.43 10.80 -8.27
CA LEU A 42 1.29 9.48 -8.91
C LEU A 42 0.09 8.72 -8.35
N VAL A 43 -0.44 7.78 -9.13
CA VAL A 43 -1.52 6.90 -8.70
C VAL A 43 -0.99 5.48 -8.53
N LEU A 44 -0.76 5.09 -7.29
CA LEU A 44 -0.28 3.77 -6.89
C LEU A 44 -1.43 2.78 -6.78
N ASN A 45 -1.11 1.49 -6.91
CA ASN A 45 -2.07 0.38 -6.89
C ASN A 45 -3.20 0.47 -7.94
N ALA A 46 -3.08 1.37 -8.92
CA ALA A 46 -3.99 1.50 -10.04
C ALA A 46 -3.34 1.01 -11.34
N ARG A 47 -4.18 0.69 -12.31
CA ARG A 47 -3.74 0.45 -13.69
C ARG A 47 -3.46 1.79 -14.36
N VAL A 48 -2.28 1.93 -14.93
CA VAL A 48 -1.84 3.16 -15.58
C VAL A 48 -1.20 2.85 -16.92
N ARG A 49 -1.23 3.83 -17.81
CA ARG A 49 -0.38 3.93 -18.98
C ARG A 49 0.67 5.00 -18.72
N LEU A 50 1.95 4.67 -18.84
CA LEU A 50 3.03 5.62 -18.62
C LEU A 50 4.07 5.57 -19.73
N ARG A 51 4.73 6.70 -19.96
CA ARG A 51 5.91 6.83 -20.82
C ARG A 51 7.11 7.19 -19.96
N LEU A 52 8.17 6.40 -20.11
CA LEU A 52 9.44 6.67 -19.45
C LEU A 52 10.39 7.40 -20.41
N ARG A 53 11.23 8.28 -19.87
CA ARG A 53 12.28 8.96 -20.63
C ARG A 53 13.23 7.93 -21.22
N GLY A 54 13.47 8.02 -22.53
CA GLY A 54 14.36 7.11 -23.25
C GLY A 54 13.75 5.75 -23.60
N TYR A 55 12.47 5.53 -23.32
CA TYR A 55 11.73 4.36 -23.81
C TYR A 55 10.89 4.75 -25.03
N ASP A 56 11.04 4.01 -26.13
CA ASP A 56 10.28 4.24 -27.38
C ASP A 56 8.80 3.80 -27.29
N ARG A 57 8.39 3.16 -26.19
CA ARG A 57 7.06 2.58 -26.05
C ARG A 57 6.45 2.92 -24.71
N ASP A 58 5.14 3.08 -24.74
CA ASP A 58 4.33 3.23 -23.53
C ASP A 58 4.24 1.88 -22.81
N LEU A 59 4.31 1.95 -21.48
CA LEU A 59 4.12 0.80 -20.61
C LEU A 59 2.73 0.88 -19.99
N GLU A 60 2.02 -0.25 -19.98
CA GLU A 60 0.69 -0.35 -19.38
C GLU A 60 0.68 -1.46 -18.34
N GLY A 61 0.10 -1.18 -17.16
CA GLY A 61 -0.01 -2.15 -16.10
C GLY A 61 -0.32 -1.53 -14.75
N LYS A 62 -0.27 -2.34 -13.69
CA LYS A 62 -0.47 -1.88 -12.32
C LYS A 62 0.81 -1.21 -11.80
N LEU A 63 0.71 0.06 -11.44
CA LEU A 63 1.83 0.81 -10.82
C LEU A 63 1.87 0.50 -9.33
N VAL A 64 3.02 0.06 -8.84
CA VAL A 64 3.25 -0.24 -7.42
C VAL A 64 4.62 0.29 -6.99
N LEU A 65 4.82 0.41 -5.67
CA LEU A 65 6.16 0.60 -5.14
C LEU A 65 6.98 -0.67 -5.39
N ASP A 66 8.27 -0.49 -5.70
CA ASP A 66 9.20 -1.62 -5.84
C ASP A 66 9.57 -2.25 -4.47
N SER A 67 9.37 -1.49 -3.39
CA SER A 67 9.59 -1.93 -2.01
C SER A 67 8.29 -2.09 -1.23
N LEU A 68 8.28 -3.04 -0.29
CA LEU A 68 7.21 -3.16 0.72
C LEU A 68 7.32 -2.08 1.80
N LEU A 69 8.50 -1.48 1.96
CA LEU A 69 8.72 -0.40 2.89
C LEU A 69 8.29 0.92 2.25
N LEU A 70 7.55 1.72 3.01
CA LEU A 70 7.18 3.06 2.62
C LEU A 70 8.44 3.93 2.49
N PRO A 71 8.50 4.81 1.47
CA PRO A 71 9.62 5.71 1.31
C PRO A 71 9.70 6.69 2.48
N HIS A 72 10.92 7.08 2.85
CA HIS A 72 11.13 8.06 3.91
C HIS A 72 10.43 9.39 3.56
N PRO A 73 9.85 10.13 4.53
CA PRO A 73 9.17 11.39 4.26
C PRO A 73 10.04 12.44 3.54
N GLN A 74 11.36 12.36 3.69
CA GLN A 74 12.34 13.24 3.05
C GLN A 74 12.91 12.69 1.73
N ALA A 75 12.48 11.50 1.28
CA ALA A 75 12.97 10.93 0.02
C ALA A 75 12.59 11.83 -1.16
N GLU A 76 13.55 12.20 -1.99
CA GLU A 76 13.32 13.01 -3.19
C GLU A 76 12.88 12.16 -4.38
N THR A 77 13.28 10.88 -4.39
CA THR A 77 12.94 9.91 -5.41
C THR A 77 12.34 8.65 -4.80
N ILE A 78 11.52 7.97 -5.58
CA ILE A 78 10.95 6.66 -5.24
C ILE A 78 11.12 5.70 -6.39
N ARG A 79 11.34 4.42 -6.04
CA ARG A 79 11.36 3.33 -7.00
C ARG A 79 9.97 2.74 -7.18
N LEU A 80 9.59 2.65 -8.43
CA LEU A 80 8.30 2.19 -8.89
C LEU A 80 8.49 0.95 -9.74
N ARG A 81 7.45 0.14 -9.78
CA ARG A 81 7.38 -1.06 -10.61
C ARG A 81 6.07 -1.11 -11.34
N LEU A 82 6.15 -1.44 -12.63
CA LEU A 82 5.00 -1.71 -13.47
C LEU A 82 5.26 -3.01 -14.24
N GLY A 83 4.55 -4.07 -13.85
CA GLY A 83 4.82 -5.42 -14.33
C GLY A 83 6.23 -5.89 -13.96
N ARG A 84 7.09 -6.06 -14.97
CA ARG A 84 8.51 -6.45 -14.85
C ARG A 84 9.48 -5.28 -14.94
N ALA A 85 9.00 -4.08 -15.26
CA ALA A 85 9.83 -2.88 -15.36
C ALA A 85 9.92 -2.17 -14.01
N THR A 86 11.12 -1.76 -13.63
CA THR A 86 11.41 -0.96 -12.44
C THR A 86 12.10 0.34 -12.86
N PHE A 87 11.68 1.46 -12.30
CA PHE A 87 12.15 2.80 -12.68
C PHE A 87 11.94 3.78 -11.52
N GLU A 88 12.53 4.98 -11.62
CA GLU A 88 12.31 6.05 -10.64
C GLU A 88 11.17 6.97 -11.07
N ASN A 89 10.54 7.66 -10.12
CA ASN A 89 9.49 8.63 -10.45
C ASN A 89 10.00 9.77 -11.38
N THR A 90 11.29 10.09 -11.31
CA THR A 90 11.96 11.09 -12.14
C THR A 90 12.08 10.69 -13.61
N ASP A 91 11.98 9.38 -13.89
CA ASP A 91 12.01 8.83 -15.25
C ASP A 91 10.65 8.95 -15.96
N ILE A 92 9.58 9.23 -15.22
CA ILE A 92 8.24 9.36 -15.77
C ILE A 92 8.13 10.66 -16.56
N GLU A 93 7.83 10.54 -17.84
CA GLU A 93 7.54 11.66 -18.73
C GLU A 93 6.04 11.94 -18.80
N TYR A 94 5.24 10.89 -18.83
CA TYR A 94 3.78 10.95 -18.87
C TYR A 94 3.18 9.79 -18.08
N CYS A 95 2.09 10.04 -17.37
CA CYS A 95 1.34 9.03 -16.63
C CYS A 95 -0.16 9.32 -16.71
N GLU A 96 -0.93 8.33 -17.16
CA GLU A 96 -2.37 8.37 -17.26
C GLU A 96 -2.96 7.19 -16.49
N ARG A 97 -3.96 7.47 -15.65
CA ARG A 97 -4.73 6.42 -15.00
C ARG A 97 -5.71 5.83 -16.01
N LEU A 98 -5.69 4.52 -16.16
CA LEU A 98 -6.72 3.81 -16.90
C LEU A 98 -7.83 3.46 -15.92
N GLU A 99 -9.03 3.99 -16.17
CA GLU A 99 -10.25 3.53 -15.50
C GLU A 99 -10.57 2.13 -16.01
N ASP A 100 -10.92 1.22 -15.10
CA ASP A 100 -11.34 -0.15 -15.41
C ASP A 100 -12.83 -0.17 -15.82
#